data_AF-R1CII6-F1
#
_entry.id   AF-R1CII6-F1
#
_cell.length_a   1.000
_cell.length_b   1.000
_cell.length_c   1.000
_cell.angle_alpha   90.00
_cell.angle_beta   90.00
_cell.angle_gamma   90.00
#
_symmetry.space_group_name_H-M   'P 1'
#
loop_
_entity.id
_entity.type
_entity.pdbx_description
1 polymer ?
#
loop_
_entity_poly.entity_id
_entity_poly.type
_entity_poly.pdbx_seq_one_letter_code
_entity_poly.pdbx_strand_id
1 'polypeptide(L)'
;MAGDKCTFDATAGEPFEFGATFDVSASNKQTWVAQAVILKQYNEALNDDGEVIGWQENVVYADPEMKIVFYPTTGTAEEPFEAVHDCGAGVIEQDRETCQDVAEGSTITIPPTTGAGATQPLCYNIKFATTKLTSVFHLVTTNVDSVAIFAEHDPTEFERGGIGGIHYLMDVDTSAMGDDAALVALGAASPIEPVFQDGVDNAPEKEKPWGLAIGTSFLVNACTLIGVIFLAPAIKKVADKNPTTMFALANAFAAGALLAAAFYLMLYEATHLITDPVDTAKSETDADGEKTWSVESKEAGRSAWWGTMILLGFISANILETLVQAAVSKTSMGSKTPDEEDVKPEVAPTTASLTTKVRVLCGILLGDFMHNLVDGIFIGAAFVGCNETVGWTIVAATIYHELAQEVSDYLVLTDPMQGNLKPFTALGLNFISGLSVVLGAIIVVGADPGDNANGRLLAFGGGVYVQIAATECFGRVNNTVKTMEMRVGTILAFAFGATAIGLVLLDHEHCVPDGGGHAH
;
A
#
# COMPACT_ATOMS: atom_id res chain seq x y z
N MET A 1 42.52 18.21 26.55
CA MET A 1 43.28 17.14 25.89
C MET A 1 42.40 16.70 24.73
N ALA A 2 42.78 17.08 23.52
CA ALA A 2 42.24 16.54 22.29
C ALA A 2 43.13 15.34 21.92
N GLY A 3 42.55 14.22 21.51
CA GLY A 3 43.23 12.93 21.39
C GLY A 3 42.82 12.03 22.55
N ASP A 4 42.18 10.88 22.33
CA ASP A 4 42.50 9.94 21.26
C ASP A 4 41.40 9.80 20.21
N LYS A 5 41.73 10.14 18.96
CA LYS A 5 41.06 9.54 17.79
C LYS A 5 41.36 8.04 17.85
N CYS A 6 40.39 7.19 17.55
CA CYS A 6 40.63 5.76 17.39
C CYS A 6 41.80 5.55 16.41
N THR A 7 42.71 4.64 16.72
CA THR A 7 44.02 4.49 16.02
C THR A 7 44.03 3.31 15.06
N PHE A 8 42.86 2.90 14.57
CA PHE A 8 42.75 1.82 13.59
C PHE A 8 43.03 2.38 12.19
N ASP A 9 43.92 1.69 11.46
CA ASP A 9 44.24 1.95 10.06
C ASP A 9 43.64 0.78 9.29
N ALA A 10 42.47 0.99 8.67
CA ALA A 10 41.72 -0.06 7.99
C ALA A 10 42.59 -0.68 6.89
N THR A 11 43.00 -1.94 7.06
CA THR A 11 43.83 -2.62 6.07
C THR A 11 42.97 -3.28 4.99
N ALA A 12 42.85 -2.62 3.84
CA ALA A 12 42.57 -3.19 2.51
C ALA A 12 41.60 -4.39 2.43
N GLY A 13 40.36 -4.19 2.87
CA GLY A 13 39.20 -5.04 2.60
C GLY A 13 38.06 -4.62 3.52
N GLU A 14 36.88 -4.31 3.00
CA GLU A 14 35.75 -3.95 3.86
C GLU A 14 35.32 -5.20 4.66
N PRO A 15 35.43 -5.16 6.00
CA PRO A 15 35.31 -6.31 6.90
C PRO A 15 33.91 -6.46 7.51
N PHE A 16 33.04 -5.51 7.21
CA PHE A 16 31.65 -5.40 7.62
C PHE A 16 30.82 -5.29 6.35
N GLU A 17 29.64 -5.89 6.34
CA GLU A 17 28.73 -5.80 5.20
C GLU A 17 27.75 -4.63 5.33
N PHE A 18 27.61 -4.07 6.55
CA PHE A 18 26.70 -2.97 6.81
C PHE A 18 27.28 -1.91 7.75
N GLY A 19 27.14 -0.65 7.37
CA GLY A 19 27.46 0.52 8.18
C GLY A 19 26.44 1.62 7.94
N ALA A 20 25.77 2.10 8.98
CA ALA A 20 24.74 3.14 8.83
C ALA A 20 24.53 3.98 10.10
N THR A 21 23.92 5.15 9.97
CA THR A 21 23.47 5.99 11.10
C THR A 21 21.95 6.03 11.22
N PHE A 22 21.47 6.02 12.45
CA PHE A 22 20.06 5.99 12.81
C PHE A 22 19.71 7.15 13.73
N ASP A 23 18.51 7.71 13.54
CA ASP A 23 17.89 8.62 14.50
C ASP A 23 17.17 7.81 15.57
N VAL A 24 17.63 7.92 16.81
CA VAL A 24 17.05 7.24 17.98
C VAL A 24 16.48 8.23 18.98
N SER A 25 16.31 9.51 18.60
CA SER A 25 15.86 10.57 19.49
C SER A 25 14.37 10.48 19.88
N ALA A 26 13.57 9.75 19.09
CA ALA A 26 12.13 9.59 19.31
C ALA A 26 11.79 8.81 20.60
N SER A 27 12.66 7.87 20.99
CA SER A 27 12.50 7.02 22.17
C SER A 27 13.85 6.75 22.82
N ASN A 28 13.87 6.55 24.14
CA ASN A 28 15.11 6.18 24.84
C ASN A 28 15.37 4.66 24.85
N LYS A 29 14.54 3.89 24.15
CA LYS A 29 14.61 2.43 24.08
C LYS A 29 14.10 1.90 22.75
N GLN A 30 14.86 0.99 22.15
CA GLN A 30 14.54 0.32 20.89
C GLN A 30 14.71 -1.19 21.06
N THR A 31 14.24 -1.95 20.08
CA THR A 31 14.51 -3.39 19.99
C THR A 31 15.21 -3.68 18.66
N TRP A 32 16.40 -4.27 18.75
CA TRP A 32 17.08 -4.90 17.62
C TRP A 32 16.53 -6.31 17.44
N VAL A 33 16.23 -6.69 16.20
CA VAL A 33 15.54 -7.94 15.86
C VAL A 33 16.36 -8.71 14.84
N ALA A 34 16.40 -10.02 15.00
CA ALA A 34 16.85 -10.95 13.97
C ALA A 34 15.84 -12.07 13.85
N GLN A 35 15.56 -12.51 12.63
CA GLN A 35 14.59 -13.55 12.32
C GLN A 35 15.26 -14.73 11.60
N ALA A 36 14.79 -15.92 11.91
CA ALA A 36 15.17 -17.16 11.24
C ALA A 36 14.11 -17.59 10.22
N VAL A 37 14.53 -18.43 9.29
CA VAL A 37 13.64 -19.14 8.37
C VAL A 37 13.42 -20.59 8.83
N ILE A 38 12.28 -21.16 8.45
CA ILE A 38 12.01 -22.59 8.65
C ILE A 38 12.43 -23.33 7.40
N LEU A 39 13.46 -24.18 7.53
CA LEU A 39 13.85 -25.08 6.46
C LEU A 39 13.25 -26.46 6.71
N LYS A 40 12.45 -26.94 5.74
CA LYS A 40 12.03 -28.34 5.66
C LYS A 40 13.18 -29.16 5.11
N GLN A 41 13.90 -29.84 6.00
CA GLN A 41 14.94 -30.78 5.63
C GLN A 41 14.40 -32.20 5.73
N TYR A 42 14.70 -33.01 4.71
CA TYR A 42 14.41 -34.44 4.77
C TYR A 42 15.43 -35.08 5.72
N ASN A 43 14.98 -35.61 6.85
CA ASN A 43 15.88 -36.29 7.76
C ASN A 43 16.05 -37.75 7.33
N GLU A 44 17.27 -38.15 6.98
CA GLU A 44 17.57 -39.56 6.67
C GLU A 44 17.82 -40.40 7.93
N ALA A 45 17.83 -39.79 9.12
CA ALA A 45 17.97 -40.49 10.37
C ALA A 45 16.79 -41.47 10.56
N LEU A 46 17.13 -42.66 11.04
CA LEU A 46 16.18 -43.69 11.38
C LEU A 46 15.79 -43.52 12.85
N ASN A 47 14.51 -43.67 13.17
CA ASN A 47 14.10 -43.82 14.57
C ASN A 47 14.64 -45.14 15.15
N ASP A 48 14.44 -45.37 16.45
CA ASP A 48 14.89 -46.59 17.14
C ASP A 48 14.33 -47.89 16.51
N ASP A 49 13.28 -47.79 15.69
CA ASP A 49 12.63 -48.88 14.97
C ASP A 49 13.14 -49.06 13.52
N GLY A 50 14.10 -48.24 13.06
CA GLY A 50 14.69 -48.35 11.73
C GLY A 50 13.86 -47.72 10.60
N GLU A 51 12.91 -46.84 10.92
CA GLU A 51 12.08 -46.10 9.95
C GLU A 51 12.63 -44.69 9.72
N VAL A 52 12.61 -44.23 8.46
CA VAL A 52 13.01 -42.86 8.10
C VAL A 52 12.08 -41.88 8.79
N ILE A 53 12.64 -41.04 9.64
CA ILE A 53 11.91 -39.96 10.28
C ILE A 53 11.57 -38.97 9.16
N GLY A 54 10.29 -38.61 9.00
CA GLY A 54 9.86 -37.72 7.92
C GLY A 54 10.53 -36.33 7.95
N TRP A 55 10.02 -35.42 7.13
CA TRP A 55 10.47 -34.02 7.10
C TRP A 55 10.61 -33.42 8.51
N GLN A 56 11.78 -32.86 8.81
CA GLN A 56 12.00 -32.05 10.00
C GLN A 56 12.03 -30.58 9.61
N GLU A 57 11.36 -29.76 10.40
CA GLU A 57 11.35 -28.30 10.28
C GLU A 57 12.41 -27.75 11.25
N ASN A 58 13.48 -27.20 10.70
CA ASN A 58 14.55 -26.59 11.48
C ASN A 58 14.48 -25.07 11.39
N VAL A 59 14.64 -24.41 12.54
CA VAL A 59 14.81 -22.96 12.62
C VAL A 59 16.26 -22.62 12.30
N VAL A 60 16.48 -21.83 11.25
CA VAL A 60 17.82 -21.52 10.74
C VAL A 60 17.96 -20.01 10.53
N TYR A 61 18.90 -19.40 11.23
CA TYR A 61 19.39 -18.05 10.95
C TYR A 61 20.46 -18.12 9.85
N ALA A 62 20.68 -17.01 9.12
CA ALA A 62 21.75 -16.92 8.12
C ALA A 62 23.12 -17.27 8.74
N ASP A 63 23.39 -16.75 9.93
CA ASP A 63 24.49 -17.13 10.81
C ASP A 63 23.95 -17.35 12.25
N PRO A 64 24.44 -18.30 13.06
CA PRO A 64 24.08 -18.40 14.48
C PRO A 64 24.43 -17.19 15.35
N GLU A 65 25.35 -16.32 14.91
CA GLU A 65 25.81 -15.18 15.69
C GLU A 65 26.42 -14.09 14.81
N MET A 66 26.24 -12.81 15.17
CA MET A 66 26.76 -11.68 14.37
C MET A 66 27.57 -10.72 15.24
N LYS A 67 28.69 -10.18 14.74
CA LYS A 67 29.33 -9.01 15.37
C LYS A 67 28.56 -7.75 15.02
N ILE A 68 28.32 -6.93 16.02
CA ILE A 68 27.68 -5.63 15.86
C ILE A 68 28.39 -4.58 16.72
N VAL A 69 28.61 -3.40 16.15
CA VAL A 69 29.26 -2.28 16.81
C VAL A 69 28.29 -1.11 16.87
N PHE A 70 28.06 -0.58 18.07
CA PHE A 70 27.29 0.65 18.27
C PHE A 70 28.22 1.81 18.61
N TYR A 71 28.07 2.92 17.90
CA TYR A 71 28.83 4.13 18.12
C TYR A 71 27.89 5.34 18.20
N PRO A 72 27.70 5.97 19.37
CA PRO A 72 26.89 7.18 19.47
C PRO A 72 27.54 8.33 18.65
N THR A 73 26.78 8.94 17.75
CA THR A 73 27.23 10.01 16.86
C THR A 73 26.66 11.37 17.26
N THR A 74 27.13 12.45 16.64
CA THR A 74 26.59 13.81 16.83
C THR A 74 25.51 14.19 15.81
N GLY A 75 25.13 13.25 14.94
CA GLY A 75 24.14 13.41 13.88
C GLY A 75 24.05 12.15 13.02
N THR A 76 23.16 12.20 12.03
CA THR A 76 22.74 11.06 11.20
C THR A 76 23.03 11.24 9.71
N ALA A 77 23.76 12.29 9.34
CA ALA A 77 24.18 12.54 7.96
C ALA A 77 25.54 11.87 7.67
N GLU A 78 25.95 11.93 6.40
CA GLU A 78 27.25 11.44 5.92
C GLU A 78 28.44 11.96 6.75
N GLU A 79 28.53 13.27 7.00
CA GLU A 79 29.66 13.86 7.76
C GLU A 79 29.80 13.26 9.18
N PRO A 80 28.73 13.16 10.00
CA PRO A 80 28.76 12.41 11.26
C PRO A 80 29.15 10.94 11.15
N PHE A 81 28.74 10.24 10.09
CA PHE A 81 29.11 8.84 9.86
C PHE A 81 30.60 8.70 9.54
N GLU A 82 31.09 9.48 8.57
CA GLU A 82 32.51 9.55 8.18
C GLU A 82 33.43 9.87 9.36
N ALA A 83 32.94 10.69 10.31
CA ALA A 83 33.69 11.02 11.51
C ALA A 83 33.93 9.80 12.44
N VAL A 84 33.10 8.76 12.35
CA VAL A 84 33.20 7.53 13.16
C VAL A 84 33.53 6.27 12.34
N HIS A 85 33.47 6.34 11.00
CA HIS A 85 33.66 5.23 10.07
C HIS A 85 34.90 4.39 10.38
N ASP A 86 36.10 4.98 10.29
CA ASP A 86 37.37 4.26 10.49
C ASP A 86 37.45 3.59 11.87
N CYS A 87 36.78 4.18 12.86
CA CYS A 87 36.76 3.69 14.22
C CYS A 87 35.81 2.49 14.37
N GLY A 88 34.63 2.56 13.76
CA GLY A 88 33.67 1.46 13.72
C GLY A 88 34.21 0.27 12.93
N ALA A 89 34.70 0.54 11.72
CA ALA A 89 35.36 -0.43 10.85
C ALA A 89 36.53 -1.12 11.55
N GLY A 90 37.43 -0.35 12.16
CA GLY A 90 38.59 -0.89 12.86
C GLY A 90 38.25 -1.74 14.09
N VAL A 91 37.11 -1.50 14.74
CA VAL A 91 36.67 -2.32 15.88
C VAL A 91 35.97 -3.59 15.44
N ILE A 92 35.15 -3.54 14.39
CA ILE A 92 34.49 -4.74 13.88
C ILE A 92 35.47 -5.70 13.19
N GLU A 93 36.63 -5.23 12.70
CA GLU A 93 37.73 -6.08 12.19
C GLU A 93 38.41 -6.95 13.24
N GLN A 94 38.32 -6.57 14.51
CA GLN A 94 39.06 -7.27 15.54
C GLN A 94 38.59 -8.71 15.72
N ASP A 95 39.48 -9.51 16.33
CA ASP A 95 39.16 -10.88 16.73
C ASP A 95 37.88 -10.89 17.57
N ARG A 96 36.97 -11.81 17.26
CA ARG A 96 35.64 -11.91 17.90
C ARG A 96 35.67 -11.97 19.43
N GLU A 97 36.78 -12.45 20.01
CA GLU A 97 37.04 -12.51 21.45
C GLU A 97 37.17 -11.12 22.11
N THR A 98 37.39 -10.06 21.34
CA THR A 98 37.46 -8.68 21.85
C THR A 98 36.08 -8.06 22.06
N CYS A 99 35.05 -8.60 21.40
CA CYS A 99 33.67 -8.16 21.49
C CYS A 99 32.92 -8.89 22.61
N GLN A 100 31.98 -8.19 23.25
CA GLN A 100 31.22 -8.77 24.36
C GLN A 100 30.11 -9.71 23.84
N ASP A 101 30.09 -10.96 24.29
CA ASP A 101 28.97 -11.86 24.01
C ASP A 101 27.67 -11.39 24.69
N VAL A 102 26.58 -11.32 23.91
CA VAL A 102 25.24 -11.01 24.40
C VAL A 102 24.24 -12.03 23.86
N ALA A 103 23.45 -12.61 24.77
CA ALA A 103 22.42 -13.58 24.43
C ALA A 103 21.12 -12.87 24.05
N GLU A 104 20.24 -13.59 23.35
CA GLU A 104 18.84 -13.17 23.11
C GLU A 104 18.16 -12.69 24.41
N GLY A 105 17.39 -11.61 24.31
CA GLY A 105 16.72 -10.93 25.43
C GLY A 105 17.63 -10.02 26.26
N SER A 106 18.92 -9.90 25.93
CA SER A 106 19.84 -9.03 26.67
C SER A 106 19.57 -7.54 26.40
N THR A 107 19.95 -6.69 27.36
CA THR A 107 19.90 -5.23 27.22
C THR A 107 21.29 -4.66 26.93
N ILE A 108 21.41 -3.89 25.86
CA ILE A 108 22.60 -3.16 25.43
C ILE A 108 22.36 -1.67 25.73
N THR A 109 23.25 -1.06 26.52
CA THR A 109 23.14 0.37 26.86
C THR A 109 24.18 1.17 26.10
N ILE A 110 23.71 2.09 25.26
CA ILE A 110 24.55 2.97 24.45
C ILE A 110 24.71 4.29 25.24
N PRO A 111 25.93 4.68 25.65
CA PRO A 111 26.14 5.89 26.41
C PRO A 111 26.03 7.14 25.51
N PRO A 112 25.58 8.29 26.06
CA PRO A 112 25.49 9.55 25.32
C PRO A 112 26.87 10.05 24.90
N THR A 113 26.94 10.86 23.83
CA THR A 113 28.20 11.46 23.33
C THR A 113 28.85 12.47 24.29
N THR A 114 28.17 12.88 25.36
CA THR A 114 28.67 13.86 26.35
C THR A 114 28.87 13.22 27.73
N GLY A 115 30.13 13.00 28.12
CA GLY A 115 30.49 12.47 29.45
C GLY A 115 31.79 11.66 29.46
N ALA A 116 32.34 11.36 30.64
CA ALA A 116 33.64 10.70 30.84
C ALA A 116 33.73 9.23 30.38
N GLY A 117 32.80 8.76 29.55
CA GLY A 117 32.79 7.42 28.94
C GLY A 117 32.37 7.42 27.46
N ALA A 118 32.29 8.59 26.84
CA ALA A 118 31.74 8.78 25.50
C ALA A 118 32.85 9.12 24.50
N THR A 119 33.28 8.13 23.72
CA THR A 119 34.12 8.27 22.51
C THR A 119 34.55 6.92 21.94
N GLN A 120 34.18 5.78 22.54
CA GLN A 120 34.62 4.47 22.07
C GLN A 120 33.44 3.67 21.50
N PRO A 121 33.62 3.00 20.36
CA PRO A 121 32.63 2.05 19.83
C PRO A 121 32.42 0.89 20.81
N LEU A 122 31.18 0.41 20.91
CA LEU A 122 30.80 -0.75 21.70
C LEU A 122 30.64 -1.96 20.80
N CYS A 123 31.51 -2.96 20.92
CA CYS A 123 31.42 -4.19 20.13
C CYS A 123 30.73 -5.32 20.90
N TYR A 124 29.79 -5.99 20.24
CA TYR A 124 29.06 -7.13 20.77
C TYR A 124 29.04 -8.29 19.78
N ASN A 125 29.12 -9.52 20.28
CA ASN A 125 28.73 -10.72 19.54
C ASN A 125 27.30 -11.06 19.94
N ILE A 126 26.33 -10.70 19.12
CA ILE A 126 24.94 -11.06 19.37
C ILE A 126 24.72 -12.54 19.01
N LYS A 127 24.23 -13.31 19.98
CA LYS A 127 23.99 -14.76 19.84
C LYS A 127 22.51 -15.00 19.61
N PHE A 128 22.16 -15.49 18.42
CA PHE A 128 20.77 -15.75 18.09
C PHE A 128 20.26 -17.02 18.77
N ALA A 129 19.01 -16.99 19.23
CA ALA A 129 18.38 -18.14 19.82
C ALA A 129 17.95 -19.11 18.71
N THR A 130 18.75 -20.13 18.42
CA THR A 130 18.47 -21.14 17.38
C THR A 130 17.20 -21.96 17.63
N THR A 131 16.62 -21.85 18.83
CA THR A 131 15.33 -22.44 19.20
C THR A 131 14.15 -21.49 19.02
N LYS A 132 14.36 -20.24 18.58
CA LYS A 132 13.33 -19.22 18.39
C LYS A 132 13.38 -18.67 16.96
N LEU A 133 12.21 -18.44 16.37
CA LEU A 133 12.10 -17.80 15.05
C LEU A 133 12.50 -16.32 15.04
N THR A 134 12.45 -15.68 16.20
CA THR A 134 12.82 -14.28 16.38
C THR A 134 13.69 -14.16 17.61
N SER A 135 14.85 -13.52 17.46
CA SER A 135 15.73 -13.09 18.54
C SER A 135 15.61 -11.59 18.72
N VAL A 136 15.50 -11.13 19.96
CA VAL A 136 15.40 -9.71 20.29
C VAL A 136 16.56 -9.28 21.18
N PHE A 137 17.04 -8.05 20.98
CA PHE A 137 18.05 -7.41 21.83
C PHE A 137 17.58 -5.99 22.14
N HIS A 138 17.54 -5.63 23.42
CA HIS A 138 16.95 -4.37 23.84
C HIS A 138 18.01 -3.28 23.89
N LEU A 139 17.83 -2.21 23.14
CA LEU A 139 18.74 -1.07 23.11
C LEU A 139 18.24 0.01 24.07
N VAL A 140 19.14 0.57 24.87
CA VAL A 140 18.87 1.73 25.74
C VAL A 140 19.73 2.89 25.27
N THR A 141 19.06 3.93 24.77
CA THR A 141 19.63 5.10 24.09
C THR A 141 19.34 6.38 24.88
N THR A 142 19.32 6.29 26.21
CA THR A 142 18.94 7.43 27.06
C THR A 142 19.91 8.61 26.89
N ASN A 143 19.40 9.74 26.40
CA ASN A 143 20.17 10.92 25.98
C ASN A 143 21.14 10.69 24.81
N VAL A 144 20.86 9.70 23.96
CA VAL A 144 21.53 9.48 22.68
C VAL A 144 20.53 9.87 21.60
N ASP A 145 20.87 10.87 20.78
CA ASP A 145 19.97 11.29 19.69
C ASP A 145 20.25 10.49 18.41
N SER A 146 21.49 10.07 18.20
CA SER A 146 21.92 9.37 16.99
C SER A 146 23.00 8.32 17.26
N VAL A 147 22.94 7.20 16.54
CA VAL A 147 23.89 6.10 16.64
C VAL A 147 24.32 5.62 15.26
N ALA A 148 25.61 5.40 15.06
CA ALA A 148 26.15 4.60 13.96
C ALA A 148 26.22 3.14 14.37
N ILE A 149 25.78 2.25 13.49
CA ILE A 149 25.80 0.80 13.67
C ILE A 149 26.62 0.19 12.54
N PHE A 150 27.58 -0.66 12.90
CA PHE A 150 28.33 -1.48 11.96
C PHE A 150 28.04 -2.95 12.26
N ALA A 151 27.75 -3.75 11.24
CA ALA A 151 27.43 -5.16 11.40
C ALA A 151 28.26 -6.03 10.47
N GLU A 152 28.67 -7.20 10.97
CA GLU A 152 29.48 -8.17 10.23
C GLU A 152 28.77 -8.65 8.97
N HIS A 153 27.46 -8.89 9.09
CA HIS A 153 26.57 -9.25 7.99
C HIS A 153 25.54 -8.14 7.77
N ASP A 154 24.97 -8.06 6.57
CA ASP A 154 23.85 -7.16 6.31
C ASP A 154 22.64 -7.56 7.20
N PRO A 155 22.12 -6.68 8.06
CA PRO A 155 20.99 -6.99 8.93
C PRO A 155 19.75 -7.48 8.19
N THR A 156 19.58 -7.10 6.91
CA THR A 156 18.47 -7.57 6.06
C THR A 156 18.52 -9.06 5.76
N GLU A 157 19.70 -9.71 5.84
CA GLU A 157 19.81 -11.18 5.74
C GLU A 157 19.12 -11.91 6.89
N PHE A 158 18.90 -11.20 8.00
CA PHE A 158 18.22 -11.67 9.20
C PHE A 158 16.77 -11.15 9.24
N GLU A 159 16.27 -10.58 8.15
CA GLU A 159 14.85 -10.27 7.99
C GLU A 159 14.14 -11.35 7.20
N ARG A 160 12.95 -11.72 7.65
CA ARG A 160 12.11 -12.61 6.85
C ARG A 160 11.37 -11.79 5.80
N GLY A 161 11.76 -11.92 4.54
CA GLY A 161 11.07 -11.27 3.42
C GLY A 161 9.57 -11.62 3.33
N GLY A 162 8.76 -10.66 2.90
CA GLY A 162 7.32 -10.82 2.70
C GLY A 162 6.49 -10.74 3.99
N ILE A 163 5.41 -11.52 4.05
CA ILE A 163 4.41 -11.41 5.12
C ILE A 163 5.00 -11.90 6.46
N GLY A 164 5.12 -11.00 7.43
CA GLY A 164 5.63 -11.30 8.78
C GLY A 164 7.11 -10.99 9.01
N GLY A 165 7.77 -10.30 8.07
CA GLY A 165 9.05 -9.64 8.32
C GLY A 165 8.92 -8.59 9.43
N ILE A 166 9.89 -8.55 10.33
CA ILE A 166 10.04 -7.49 11.34
C ILE A 166 11.39 -6.87 11.03
N HIS A 167 11.39 -5.55 10.84
CA HIS A 167 12.62 -4.83 10.53
C HIS A 167 13.66 -5.00 11.66
N TYR A 168 14.94 -5.02 11.31
CA TYR A 168 16.01 -5.30 12.26
C TYR A 168 16.13 -4.24 13.38
N LEU A 169 15.58 -3.04 13.21
CA LEU A 169 15.53 -2.02 14.26
C LEU A 169 14.12 -1.42 14.43
N MET A 170 13.53 -1.60 15.60
CA MET A 170 12.14 -1.19 15.87
C MET A 170 12.06 -0.17 17.02
N ASP A 171 11.21 0.85 16.86
CA ASP A 171 10.95 1.86 17.90
C ASP A 171 9.94 1.35 18.95
N VAL A 172 10.34 0.31 19.69
CA VAL A 172 9.54 -0.27 20.76
C VAL A 172 10.41 -0.91 21.83
N ASP A 173 10.02 -0.75 23.09
CA ASP A 173 10.63 -1.44 24.23
C ASP A 173 9.90 -2.77 24.50
N THR A 174 10.56 -3.88 24.19
CA THR A 174 10.04 -5.23 24.46
C THR A 174 10.64 -5.88 25.71
N SER A 175 11.49 -5.18 26.47
CA SER A 175 12.30 -5.76 27.56
C SER A 175 11.50 -6.30 28.75
N ALA A 176 10.26 -5.86 28.91
CA ALA A 176 9.35 -6.32 29.97
C ALA A 176 8.22 -7.23 29.46
N MET A 177 8.29 -7.67 28.20
CA MET A 177 7.26 -8.46 27.54
C MET A 177 7.65 -9.95 27.48
N GLY A 178 6.66 -10.85 27.52
CA GLY A 178 6.88 -12.24 27.12
C GLY A 178 6.93 -12.37 25.59
N ASP A 179 7.51 -13.46 25.09
CA ASP A 179 7.76 -13.69 23.65
C ASP A 179 6.55 -13.32 22.74
N ASP A 180 5.35 -13.81 23.06
CA ASP A 180 4.13 -13.53 22.28
C ASP A 180 3.74 -12.05 22.27
N ALA A 181 3.86 -11.38 23.42
CA ALA A 181 3.51 -9.96 23.57
C ALA A 181 4.54 -9.05 22.89
N ALA A 182 5.83 -9.43 22.95
CA ALA A 182 6.90 -8.74 22.26
C ALA A 182 6.70 -8.78 20.74
N LEU A 183 6.37 -9.94 20.19
CA LEU A 183 6.09 -10.10 18.76
C LEU A 183 4.92 -9.23 18.28
N VAL A 184 3.80 -9.22 19.02
CA VAL A 184 2.65 -8.37 18.68
C VAL A 184 3.02 -6.88 18.72
N ALA A 185 3.82 -6.47 19.70
CA ALA A 185 4.29 -5.10 19.82
C ALA A 185 5.22 -4.72 18.66
N LEU A 186 6.15 -5.61 18.28
CA LEU A 186 7.05 -5.41 17.14
C LEU A 186 6.28 -5.27 15.83
N GLY A 187 5.30 -6.14 15.55
CA GLY A 187 4.52 -6.06 14.32
C GLY A 187 3.60 -4.84 14.21
N ALA A 188 3.43 -4.06 15.29
CA ALA A 188 2.65 -2.83 15.31
C ALA A 188 3.50 -1.56 15.47
N ALA A 189 4.80 -1.71 15.76
CA ALA A 189 5.72 -0.61 15.95
C ALA A 189 6.25 -0.08 14.61
N SER A 190 6.71 1.17 14.61
CA SER A 190 7.38 1.75 13.46
C SER A 190 8.80 1.21 13.34
N PRO A 191 9.25 0.81 12.14
CA PRO A 191 10.66 0.53 11.88
C PRO A 191 11.49 1.83 11.98
N ILE A 192 12.76 1.70 12.34
CA ILE A 192 13.74 2.80 12.30
C ILE A 192 14.73 2.48 11.17
N GLU A 193 14.53 3.13 10.04
CA GLU A 193 15.41 3.02 8.88
C GLU A 193 16.70 3.83 9.08
N PRO A 194 17.80 3.44 8.40
CA PRO A 194 19.02 4.24 8.40
C PRO A 194 18.77 5.57 7.69
N VAL A 195 19.24 6.67 8.29
CA VAL A 195 19.21 8.00 7.66
C VAL A 195 20.34 8.16 6.65
N PHE A 196 21.46 7.49 6.91
CA PHE A 196 22.60 7.36 6.02
C PHE A 196 23.16 5.94 6.17
N GLN A 197 23.42 5.27 5.06
CA GLN A 197 24.03 3.95 4.94
C GLN A 197 25.20 4.04 3.97
N ASP A 198 26.32 3.46 4.38
CA ASP A 198 27.53 3.39 3.59
C ASP A 198 27.34 2.54 2.32
N GLY A 199 27.99 2.94 1.23
CA GLY A 199 27.91 2.21 -0.04
C GLY A 199 26.55 2.22 -0.77
N VAL A 200 25.53 2.90 -0.22
CA VAL A 200 24.19 3.04 -0.81
C VAL A 200 23.91 4.51 -1.16
N ASP A 201 23.26 4.77 -2.29
CA ASP A 201 22.78 6.11 -2.63
C ASP A 201 21.70 6.52 -1.60
N ASN A 202 22.11 7.26 -0.57
CA ASN A 202 21.25 7.75 0.51
C ASN A 202 20.24 8.76 -0.02
N ALA A 203 19.11 8.26 -0.51
CA ALA A 203 18.00 9.10 -0.87
C ALA A 203 17.48 9.80 0.41
N PRO A 204 17.45 11.14 0.46
CA PRO A 204 16.80 11.83 1.56
C PRO A 204 15.35 11.34 1.67
N GLU A 205 14.83 11.30 2.91
CA GLU A 205 13.44 11.00 3.28
C GLU A 205 12.51 11.30 2.10
N LYS A 206 12.01 10.23 1.45
CA LYS A 206 11.48 10.27 0.06
C LYS A 206 10.52 11.44 -0.06
N GLU A 207 10.96 12.52 -0.74
CA GLU A 207 10.15 13.73 -0.83
C GLU A 207 8.77 13.32 -1.34
N LYS A 208 7.73 13.63 -0.56
CA LYS A 208 6.37 13.25 -0.90
C LYS A 208 6.10 13.64 -2.35
N PRO A 209 5.58 12.74 -3.19
CA PRO A 209 5.50 12.92 -4.65
C PRO A 209 4.37 13.87 -5.05
N TRP A 210 4.19 14.99 -4.35
CA TRP A 210 3.14 15.98 -4.56
C TRP A 210 3.05 16.42 -6.01
N GLY A 211 4.20 16.77 -6.61
CA GLY A 211 4.27 17.23 -7.99
C GLY A 211 3.81 16.16 -8.99
N LEU A 212 4.30 14.92 -8.81
CA LEU A 212 3.92 13.79 -9.64
C LEU A 212 2.44 13.45 -9.45
N ALA A 213 1.99 13.16 -8.23
CA ALA A 213 0.62 12.75 -7.95
C ALA A 213 -0.42 13.80 -8.35
N ILE A 214 -0.22 15.07 -8.02
CA ILE A 214 -1.14 16.15 -8.43
C ILE A 214 -1.08 16.35 -9.95
N GLY A 215 0.11 16.35 -10.53
CA GLY A 215 0.33 16.57 -11.95
C GLY A 215 -0.32 15.48 -12.81
N THR A 216 -0.14 14.22 -12.45
CA THR A 216 -0.71 13.07 -13.16
C THR A 216 -2.21 12.96 -12.94
N SER A 217 -2.73 13.22 -11.73
CA SER A 217 -4.18 13.28 -11.52
C SER A 217 -4.84 14.39 -12.35
N PHE A 218 -4.21 15.56 -12.44
CA PHE A 218 -4.70 16.59 -13.35
C PHE A 218 -4.58 16.17 -14.83
N LEU A 219 -3.52 15.46 -15.20
CA LEU A 219 -3.33 14.91 -16.54
C LEU A 219 -4.46 13.93 -16.91
N VAL A 220 -4.94 13.09 -15.98
CA VAL A 220 -6.10 12.21 -16.19
C VAL A 220 -7.29 13.04 -16.67
N ASN A 221 -7.72 14.01 -15.86
CA ASN A 221 -8.88 14.85 -16.15
C ASN A 221 -8.70 15.72 -17.41
N ALA A 222 -7.48 16.18 -17.69
CA ALA A 222 -7.18 16.91 -18.91
C ALA A 222 -7.28 16.01 -20.16
N CYS A 223 -6.74 14.79 -20.09
CA CYS A 223 -6.77 13.83 -21.20
C CYS A 223 -8.19 13.39 -21.51
N THR A 224 -9.02 13.16 -20.49
CA THR A 224 -10.42 12.75 -20.66
C THR A 224 -11.23 13.88 -21.29
N LEU A 225 -11.12 15.12 -20.79
CA LEU A 225 -11.77 16.29 -21.39
C LEU A 225 -11.38 16.48 -22.86
N ILE A 226 -10.08 16.46 -23.16
CA ILE A 226 -9.57 16.59 -24.53
C ILE A 226 -10.10 15.46 -25.40
N GLY A 227 -10.05 14.23 -24.91
CA GLY A 227 -10.56 13.04 -25.59
C GLY A 227 -12.04 13.16 -25.93
N VAL A 228 -12.89 13.56 -24.97
CA VAL A 228 -14.32 13.78 -25.24
C VAL A 228 -14.52 14.92 -26.23
N ILE A 229 -13.78 16.03 -26.15
CA ILE A 229 -13.88 17.13 -27.13
C ILE A 229 -13.57 16.63 -28.56
N PHE A 230 -12.53 15.83 -28.74
CA PHE A 230 -12.15 15.29 -30.04
C PHE A 230 -13.11 14.21 -30.54
N LEU A 231 -13.63 13.38 -29.64
CA LEU A 231 -14.55 12.32 -29.98
C LEU A 231 -15.98 12.83 -30.16
N ALA A 232 -16.40 13.90 -29.48
CA ALA A 232 -17.77 14.41 -29.48
C ALA A 232 -18.35 14.68 -30.89
N PRO A 233 -17.62 15.25 -31.87
CA PRO A 233 -18.11 15.39 -33.25
C PRO A 233 -18.33 14.06 -33.96
N ALA A 234 -17.42 13.09 -33.78
CA ALA A 234 -17.52 11.76 -34.36
C ALA A 234 -18.64 10.95 -33.70
N ILE A 235 -18.69 11.01 -32.36
CA ILE A 235 -19.74 10.44 -31.52
C ILE A 235 -21.09 11.01 -31.93
N LYS A 236 -21.24 12.32 -32.08
CA LYS A 236 -22.51 12.93 -32.52
C LYS A 236 -22.98 12.36 -33.85
N LYS A 237 -22.08 12.20 -34.83
CA LYS A 237 -22.43 11.64 -36.14
C LYS A 237 -22.89 10.17 -36.08
N VAL A 238 -22.35 9.39 -35.15
CA VAL A 238 -22.71 7.97 -34.95
C VAL A 238 -23.92 7.83 -34.01
N ALA A 239 -24.00 8.66 -32.98
CA ALA A 239 -25.08 8.74 -32.01
C ALA A 239 -26.37 9.29 -32.64
N ASP A 240 -26.28 10.20 -33.61
CA ASP A 240 -27.46 10.65 -34.38
C ASP A 240 -28.06 9.49 -35.20
N LYS A 241 -27.28 8.45 -35.52
CA LYS A 241 -27.75 7.26 -36.25
C LYS A 241 -28.21 6.14 -35.34
N ASN A 242 -27.43 5.80 -34.31
CA ASN A 242 -27.69 4.70 -33.37
C ASN A 242 -27.22 5.07 -31.94
N PRO A 243 -27.92 5.97 -31.24
CA PRO A 243 -27.48 6.50 -29.94
C PRO A 243 -27.46 5.40 -28.87
N THR A 244 -28.47 4.55 -28.90
CA THR A 244 -28.67 3.40 -28.01
C THR A 244 -27.52 2.40 -28.10
N THR A 245 -27.03 2.12 -29.31
CA THR A 245 -25.92 1.18 -29.52
C THR A 245 -24.61 1.75 -29.01
N MET A 246 -24.29 3.02 -29.33
CA MET A 246 -23.06 3.65 -28.85
C MET A 246 -23.03 3.75 -27.32
N PHE A 247 -24.16 4.13 -26.72
CA PHE A 247 -24.29 4.16 -25.26
C PHE A 247 -24.06 2.78 -24.64
N ALA A 248 -24.68 1.72 -25.18
CA ALA A 248 -24.51 0.36 -24.68
C ALA A 248 -23.06 -0.15 -24.83
N LEU A 249 -22.40 0.14 -25.96
CA LEU A 249 -21.02 -0.27 -26.21
C LEU A 249 -20.03 0.47 -25.30
N ALA A 250 -20.21 1.79 -25.11
CA ALA A 250 -19.35 2.59 -24.23
C ALA A 250 -19.43 2.11 -22.77
N ASN A 251 -20.64 1.88 -22.24
CA ASN A 251 -20.82 1.36 -20.88
C ASN A 251 -20.29 -0.07 -20.74
N ALA A 252 -20.47 -0.93 -21.74
CA ALA A 252 -19.94 -2.29 -21.68
C ALA A 252 -18.41 -2.30 -21.69
N PHE A 253 -17.79 -1.44 -22.49
CA PHE A 253 -16.34 -1.24 -22.50
C PHE A 253 -15.83 -0.71 -21.16
N ALA A 254 -16.46 0.34 -20.61
CA ALA A 254 -16.10 0.90 -19.31
C ALA A 254 -16.21 -0.14 -18.20
N ALA A 255 -17.30 -0.95 -18.18
CA ALA A 255 -17.44 -2.06 -17.23
C ALA A 255 -16.30 -3.09 -17.34
N GLY A 256 -15.85 -3.40 -18.56
CA GLY A 256 -14.71 -4.29 -18.79
C GLY A 256 -13.42 -3.73 -18.24
N ALA A 257 -13.14 -2.45 -18.52
CA ALA A 257 -11.95 -1.77 -18.06
C ALA A 257 -11.93 -1.61 -16.52
N LEU A 258 -13.05 -1.20 -15.91
CA LEU A 258 -13.20 -1.10 -14.45
C LEU A 258 -13.05 -2.44 -13.74
N LEU A 259 -13.67 -3.52 -14.24
CA LEU A 259 -13.50 -4.84 -13.63
C LEU A 259 -12.08 -5.36 -13.79
N ALA A 260 -11.42 -5.12 -14.93
CA ALA A 260 -10.02 -5.47 -15.09
C ALA A 260 -9.13 -4.69 -14.13
N ALA A 261 -9.33 -3.38 -13.97
CA ALA A 261 -8.60 -2.58 -12.98
C ALA A 261 -8.89 -3.07 -11.54
N ALA A 262 -10.13 -3.38 -11.21
CA ALA A 262 -10.49 -3.96 -9.91
C ALA A 262 -9.73 -5.25 -9.63
N PHE A 263 -9.87 -6.25 -10.50
CA PHE A 263 -9.37 -7.60 -10.22
C PHE A 263 -7.87 -7.77 -10.48
N TYR A 264 -7.30 -7.09 -11.47
CA TYR A 264 -5.90 -7.28 -11.85
C TYR A 264 -4.95 -6.27 -11.18
N LEU A 265 -5.43 -5.10 -10.75
CA LEU A 265 -4.62 -4.12 -10.03
C LEU A 265 -5.02 -4.08 -8.56
N MET A 266 -6.14 -3.43 -8.23
CA MET A 266 -6.42 -3.04 -6.85
C MET A 266 -6.60 -4.22 -5.90
N LEU A 267 -7.46 -5.18 -6.26
CA LEU A 267 -7.78 -6.30 -5.38
C LEU A 267 -6.61 -7.25 -5.22
N TYR A 268 -5.79 -7.40 -6.26
CA TYR A 268 -4.60 -8.25 -6.23
C TYR A 268 -3.47 -7.59 -5.42
N GLU A 269 -3.13 -6.33 -5.70
CA GLU A 269 -2.11 -5.59 -4.94
C GLU A 269 -2.48 -5.46 -3.46
N ALA A 270 -3.77 -5.27 -3.15
CA ALA A 270 -4.26 -5.24 -1.78
C ALA A 270 -3.89 -6.50 -0.98
N THR A 271 -3.78 -7.67 -1.61
CA THR A 271 -3.43 -8.91 -0.88
C THR A 271 -1.99 -8.93 -0.37
N HIS A 272 -1.08 -8.23 -1.04
CA HIS A 272 0.34 -8.16 -0.68
C HIS A 272 0.58 -7.07 0.37
N LEU A 273 -0.23 -6.00 0.35
CA LEU A 273 -0.09 -4.85 1.24
C LEU A 273 -0.86 -5.01 2.57
N ILE A 274 -2.00 -5.74 2.59
CA ILE A 274 -2.74 -6.01 3.83
C ILE A 274 -1.99 -7.05 4.66
N THR A 275 -1.14 -6.57 5.56
CA THR A 275 -0.50 -7.37 6.60
C THR A 275 -1.38 -7.41 7.86
N ASP A 276 -1.31 -8.48 8.63
CA ASP A 276 -1.73 -8.45 10.04
C ASP A 276 -0.45 -8.46 10.88
N PRO A 277 -0.43 -7.84 12.06
CA PRO A 277 0.70 -7.95 12.97
C PRO A 277 0.88 -9.43 13.35
N VAL A 278 1.97 -9.98 12.81
CA VAL A 278 2.63 -11.25 13.10
C VAL A 278 1.77 -12.50 12.89
N ASP A 279 2.23 -13.37 11.99
CA ASP A 279 1.99 -14.80 12.12
C ASP A 279 2.65 -15.25 13.43
N THR A 280 1.83 -15.45 14.46
CA THR A 280 2.31 -15.72 15.82
C THR A 280 3.02 -17.06 15.84
N ALA A 281 4.31 -17.04 16.18
CA ALA A 281 5.06 -18.24 16.52
C ALA A 281 4.43 -18.81 17.79
N LYS A 282 3.64 -19.86 17.66
CA LYS A 282 3.04 -20.56 18.78
C LYS A 282 4.01 -21.66 19.22
N SER A 283 4.46 -21.61 20.48
CA SER A 283 5.15 -22.73 21.10
C SER A 283 4.13 -23.65 21.77
N GLU A 284 4.17 -24.93 21.42
CA GLU A 284 3.51 -25.99 22.18
C GLU A 284 4.60 -26.77 22.92
N THR A 285 4.41 -26.95 24.23
CA THR A 285 5.30 -27.78 25.05
C THR A 285 4.67 -29.17 25.12
N ASP A 286 5.40 -30.19 24.70
CA ASP A 286 4.94 -31.55 24.81
C ASP A 286 4.96 -32.05 26.26
N ALA A 287 4.54 -33.31 26.47
CA ALA A 287 4.51 -33.92 27.80
C ALA A 287 5.90 -34.14 28.42
N ASP A 288 6.95 -34.12 27.59
CA ASP A 288 8.35 -34.35 27.97
C ASP A 288 9.11 -33.04 28.22
N GLY A 289 8.48 -31.89 27.96
CA GLY A 289 9.02 -30.55 28.20
C GLY A 289 9.73 -29.93 27.00
N GLU A 290 9.66 -30.56 25.83
CA GLU A 290 10.24 -30.08 24.58
C GLU A 290 9.30 -29.06 23.93
N LYS A 291 9.83 -27.91 23.50
CA LYS A 291 9.06 -26.84 22.85
C LYS A 291 9.13 -26.98 21.34
N THR A 292 8.01 -27.31 20.72
CA THR A 292 7.83 -27.23 19.27
C THR A 292 7.25 -25.88 18.88
N TRP A 293 7.85 -25.21 17.88
CA TRP A 293 7.40 -23.92 17.38
C TRP A 293 6.70 -24.10 16.04
N SER A 294 5.53 -23.50 15.89
CA SER A 294 4.78 -23.47 14.64
C SER A 294 4.36 -22.03 14.33
N VAL A 295 4.26 -21.70 13.04
CA VAL A 295 3.81 -20.39 12.58
C VAL A 295 2.29 -20.48 12.39
N GLU A 296 1.51 -19.84 13.27
CA GLU A 296 0.07 -19.72 13.07
C GLU A 296 -0.20 -18.58 12.07
N SER A 297 -0.40 -18.94 10.81
CA SER A 297 -0.69 -17.98 9.76
C SER A 297 -2.05 -17.33 9.99
N LYS A 298 -2.12 -16.01 10.23
CA LYS A 298 -3.40 -15.28 10.33
C LYS A 298 -4.00 -14.97 8.95
N GLU A 299 -3.93 -15.93 8.02
CA GLU A 299 -4.54 -15.82 6.68
C GLU A 299 -6.03 -15.47 6.76
N ALA A 300 -6.72 -15.98 7.79
CA ALA A 300 -8.12 -15.67 8.06
C ALA A 300 -8.34 -14.18 8.39
N GLY A 301 -7.43 -13.55 9.15
CA GLY A 301 -7.52 -12.13 9.51
C GLY A 301 -7.29 -11.21 8.32
N ARG A 302 -6.24 -11.49 7.53
CA ARG A 302 -5.94 -10.81 6.27
C ARG A 302 -7.10 -10.92 5.28
N SER A 303 -7.62 -12.13 5.09
CA SER A 303 -8.78 -12.38 4.22
C SER A 303 -10.04 -11.66 4.71
N ALA A 304 -10.23 -11.56 6.04
CA ALA A 304 -11.34 -10.83 6.63
C ALA A 304 -11.23 -9.32 6.37
N TRP A 305 -10.06 -8.72 6.53
CA TRP A 305 -9.84 -7.30 6.21
C TRP A 305 -10.01 -7.02 4.72
N TRP A 306 -9.35 -7.80 3.87
CA TRP A 306 -9.47 -7.70 2.42
C TRP A 306 -10.94 -7.80 1.97
N GLY A 307 -11.64 -8.85 2.38
CA GLY A 307 -13.06 -9.05 2.05
C GLY A 307 -13.97 -7.96 2.62
N THR A 308 -13.73 -7.52 3.85
CA THR A 308 -14.54 -6.48 4.50
C THR A 308 -14.38 -5.13 3.80
N MET A 309 -13.15 -4.76 3.42
CA MET A 309 -12.90 -3.52 2.70
C MET A 309 -13.57 -3.51 1.32
N ILE A 310 -13.51 -4.63 0.59
CA ILE A 310 -14.25 -4.78 -0.68
C ILE A 310 -15.75 -4.56 -0.48
N LEU A 311 -16.34 -5.20 0.53
CA LEU A 311 -17.77 -5.06 0.80
C LEU A 311 -18.13 -3.63 1.22
N LEU A 312 -17.30 -2.97 2.04
CA LEU A 312 -17.47 -1.57 2.41
C LEU A 312 -17.40 -0.64 1.19
N GLY A 313 -16.44 -0.87 0.31
CA GLY A 313 -16.33 -0.18 -0.98
C GLY A 313 -17.57 -0.35 -1.84
N PHE A 314 -18.02 -1.60 -1.98
CA PHE A 314 -19.18 -1.94 -2.80
C PHE A 314 -20.47 -1.24 -2.31
N ILE A 315 -20.68 -1.14 -0.99
CA ILE A 315 -21.87 -0.48 -0.43
C ILE A 315 -21.71 1.03 -0.24
N SER A 316 -20.50 1.58 -0.38
CA SER A 316 -20.19 2.98 -0.05
C SER A 316 -21.05 3.97 -0.83
N ALA A 317 -21.30 3.73 -2.12
CA ALA A 317 -22.16 4.55 -2.95
C ALA A 317 -23.61 4.62 -2.40
N ASN A 318 -24.16 3.48 -1.96
CA ASN A 318 -25.50 3.41 -1.38
C ASN A 318 -25.58 4.13 -0.02
N ILE A 319 -24.52 4.00 0.79
CA ILE A 319 -24.42 4.73 2.07
C ILE A 319 -24.40 6.23 1.80
N LEU A 320 -23.55 6.68 0.87
CA LEU A 320 -23.42 8.09 0.54
C LEU A 320 -24.73 8.65 -0.03
N GLU A 321 -25.38 7.94 -0.95
CA GLU A 321 -26.68 8.34 -1.49
C GLU A 321 -27.71 8.51 -0.37
N THR A 322 -27.76 7.57 0.57
CA THR A 322 -28.65 7.64 1.74
C THR A 322 -28.35 8.86 2.61
N LEU A 323 -27.07 9.15 2.86
CA LEU A 323 -26.65 10.30 3.67
C LEU A 323 -26.98 11.62 2.99
N VAL A 324 -26.73 11.73 1.68
CA VAL A 324 -27.05 12.92 0.89
C VAL A 324 -28.57 13.15 0.87
N GLN A 325 -29.37 12.10 0.64
CA GLN A 325 -30.84 12.21 0.69
C GLN A 325 -31.35 12.61 2.08
N ALA A 326 -30.75 12.09 3.15
CA ALA A 326 -31.06 12.49 4.51
C ALA A 326 -30.69 13.94 4.82
N ALA A 327 -29.57 14.44 4.27
CA ALA A 327 -29.15 15.83 4.41
C ALA A 327 -30.06 16.80 3.64
N VAL A 328 -30.40 16.46 2.39
CA VAL A 328 -31.27 17.28 1.52
C VAL A 328 -32.71 17.33 2.03
N SER A 329 -33.25 16.21 2.55
CA SER A 329 -34.61 16.18 3.10
C SER A 329 -34.78 17.06 4.34
N LYS A 330 -33.73 17.23 5.16
CA LYS A 330 -33.73 18.18 6.28
C LYS A 330 -33.80 19.64 5.84
N THR A 331 -33.25 19.98 4.67
CA THR A 331 -33.31 21.34 4.10
C THR A 331 -34.67 21.66 3.49
N SER A 332 -35.42 20.64 3.02
CA SER A 332 -36.73 20.79 2.37
C SER A 332 -37.90 21.02 3.34
N MET A 333 -37.75 20.82 4.64
CA MET A 333 -38.82 20.98 5.64
C MET A 333 -39.14 22.45 6.01
N GLY A 334 -38.65 23.43 5.21
CA GLY A 334 -38.84 24.86 5.42
C GLY A 334 -39.83 25.56 4.48
N SER A 335 -40.38 24.89 3.45
CA SER A 335 -41.29 25.54 2.49
C SER A 335 -42.72 25.01 2.62
N LYS A 336 -43.63 25.89 3.04
CA LYS A 336 -45.07 25.65 3.16
C LYS A 336 -45.68 25.26 1.81
N THR A 337 -46.54 24.25 1.83
CA THR A 337 -47.47 23.86 0.77
C THR A 337 -48.59 24.90 0.61
N PRO A 338 -49.05 25.16 -0.63
CA PRO A 338 -50.45 25.48 -0.89
C PRO A 338 -51.12 24.40 -1.75
N ASP A 339 -52.18 23.85 -1.15
CA ASP A 339 -53.43 23.29 -1.68
C ASP A 339 -53.47 22.56 -3.05
N GLU A 340 -53.93 21.30 -2.98
CA GLU A 340 -54.39 20.47 -4.09
C GLU A 340 -55.64 21.07 -4.76
N GLU A 341 -55.59 21.28 -6.08
CA GLU A 341 -56.77 21.29 -6.93
C GLU A 341 -56.60 20.34 -8.13
N ASP A 342 -57.63 19.53 -8.32
CA ASP A 342 -57.85 18.51 -9.35
C ASP A 342 -57.50 18.92 -10.79
N VAL A 343 -56.70 18.11 -11.50
CA VAL A 343 -56.79 18.01 -12.97
C VAL A 343 -56.54 16.57 -13.45
N LYS A 344 -57.50 16.05 -14.23
CA LYS A 344 -57.54 14.74 -14.92
C LYS A 344 -56.33 14.49 -15.86
N PRO A 345 -56.00 13.22 -16.17
CA PRO A 345 -54.86 12.89 -17.02
C PRO A 345 -55.23 13.00 -18.51
N GLU A 346 -54.58 13.91 -19.23
CA GLU A 346 -54.52 13.90 -20.69
C GLU A 346 -53.14 13.38 -21.14
N VAL A 347 -53.18 12.36 -22.00
CA VAL A 347 -52.00 11.65 -22.51
C VAL A 347 -51.29 12.52 -23.56
N ALA A 348 -50.08 12.97 -23.24
CA ALA A 348 -49.16 13.65 -24.14
C ALA A 348 -47.75 13.01 -24.04
N PRO A 349 -46.92 13.06 -25.11
CA PRO A 349 -45.72 12.24 -25.21
C PRO A 349 -44.71 12.57 -24.12
N THR A 350 -44.06 11.55 -23.59
CA THR A 350 -43.23 11.55 -22.37
C THR A 350 -42.00 12.46 -22.48
N THR A 351 -42.16 13.75 -22.22
CA THR A 351 -41.06 14.62 -21.76
C THR A 351 -40.76 14.24 -20.32
N ALA A 352 -39.55 13.75 -20.02
CA ALA A 352 -39.15 13.45 -18.65
C ALA A 352 -39.44 14.64 -17.72
N SER A 353 -40.11 14.40 -16.59
CA SER A 353 -40.45 15.46 -15.63
C SER A 353 -39.18 16.15 -15.13
N LEU A 354 -39.24 17.44 -14.79
CA LEU A 354 -38.10 18.22 -14.31
C LEU A 354 -37.38 17.52 -13.14
N THR A 355 -38.13 16.87 -12.25
CA THR A 355 -37.63 16.05 -11.14
C THR A 355 -36.81 14.84 -11.62
N THR A 356 -37.23 14.21 -12.72
CA THR A 356 -36.51 13.07 -13.32
C THR A 356 -35.19 13.54 -13.94
N LYS A 357 -35.18 14.70 -14.60
CA LYS A 357 -33.97 15.27 -15.20
C LYS A 357 -32.94 15.64 -14.14
N VAL A 358 -33.35 16.34 -13.09
CA VAL A 358 -32.46 16.70 -11.97
C VAL A 358 -31.88 15.46 -11.30
N ARG A 359 -32.69 14.41 -11.11
CA ARG A 359 -32.20 13.14 -10.54
C ARG A 359 -31.12 12.49 -11.41
N VAL A 360 -31.32 12.43 -12.73
CA VAL A 360 -30.32 11.86 -13.66
C VAL A 360 -29.03 12.67 -13.64
N LEU A 361 -29.13 14.01 -13.71
CA LEU A 361 -27.97 14.90 -13.69
C LEU A 361 -27.16 14.75 -12.39
N CYS A 362 -27.82 14.80 -11.24
CA CYS A 362 -27.15 14.65 -9.94
C CYS A 362 -26.57 13.25 -9.76
N GLY A 363 -27.26 12.21 -10.21
CA GLY A 363 -26.77 10.84 -10.11
C GLY A 363 -25.48 10.62 -10.90
N ILE A 364 -25.42 11.14 -12.12
CA ILE A 364 -24.22 11.05 -12.97
C ILE A 364 -23.07 11.83 -12.34
N LEU A 365 -23.27 13.11 -12.02
CA LEU A 365 -22.17 13.96 -11.53
C LEU A 365 -21.69 13.57 -10.13
N LEU A 366 -22.57 13.07 -9.25
CA LEU A 366 -22.15 12.62 -7.93
C LEU A 366 -21.46 11.26 -8.00
N GLY A 367 -21.94 10.34 -8.84
CA GLY A 367 -21.26 9.07 -9.09
C GLY A 367 -19.87 9.31 -9.67
N ASP A 368 -19.80 10.17 -10.68
CA ASP A 368 -18.57 10.58 -11.34
C ASP A 368 -17.55 11.20 -10.38
N PHE A 369 -18.00 12.11 -9.51
CA PHE A 369 -17.16 12.70 -8.47
C PHE A 369 -16.59 11.64 -7.51
N MET A 370 -17.41 10.67 -7.11
CA MET A 370 -17.00 9.70 -6.11
C MET A 370 -16.03 8.65 -6.65
N HIS A 371 -16.20 8.22 -7.91
CA HIS A 371 -15.24 7.30 -8.50
C HIS A 371 -13.92 8.00 -8.77
N ASN A 372 -13.96 9.23 -9.30
CA ASN A 372 -12.73 9.97 -9.61
C ASN A 372 -11.97 10.28 -8.31
N LEU A 373 -12.66 10.56 -7.20
CA LEU A 373 -12.03 10.66 -5.88
C LEU A 373 -11.24 9.40 -5.53
N VAL A 374 -11.82 8.22 -5.76
CA VAL A 374 -11.19 6.93 -5.48
C VAL A 374 -10.01 6.66 -6.42
N ASP A 375 -10.12 7.02 -7.70
CA ASP A 375 -9.00 6.97 -8.65
C ASP A 375 -7.82 7.80 -8.18
N GLY A 376 -8.12 9.00 -7.65
CA GLY A 376 -7.13 9.90 -7.09
C GLY A 376 -6.40 9.30 -5.91
N ILE A 377 -7.14 8.68 -4.98
CA ILE A 377 -6.59 7.96 -3.82
C ILE A 377 -5.57 6.93 -4.30
N PHE A 378 -5.86 6.21 -5.39
CA PHE A 378 -4.96 5.18 -5.90
C PHE A 378 -3.75 5.67 -6.65
N ILE A 379 -3.91 6.71 -7.47
CA ILE A 379 -2.76 7.37 -8.08
C ILE A 379 -1.82 7.88 -6.97
N GLY A 380 -2.37 8.50 -5.92
CA GLY A 380 -1.61 8.94 -4.76
C GLY A 380 -0.91 7.79 -4.03
N ALA A 381 -1.64 6.71 -3.71
CA ALA A 381 -1.10 5.54 -3.04
C ALA A 381 0.02 4.86 -3.86
N ALA A 382 -0.12 4.81 -5.18
CA ALA A 382 0.87 4.20 -6.06
C ALA A 382 2.20 4.98 -6.10
N PHE A 383 2.13 6.31 -6.13
CA PHE A 383 3.35 7.13 -6.10
C PHE A 383 4.00 7.16 -4.71
N VAL A 384 3.21 7.01 -3.64
CA VAL A 384 3.72 6.96 -2.25
C VAL A 384 4.30 5.59 -1.92
N GLY A 385 3.52 4.53 -2.12
CA GLY A 385 3.86 3.17 -1.68
C GLY A 385 4.44 2.24 -2.75
N CYS A 386 4.64 2.71 -3.98
CA CYS A 386 5.26 1.91 -5.05
C CYS A 386 6.31 2.73 -5.81
N ASN A 387 6.89 2.16 -6.88
CA ASN A 387 7.83 2.86 -7.76
C ASN A 387 7.11 3.76 -8.79
N GLU A 388 7.82 4.72 -9.38
CA GLU A 388 7.23 5.66 -10.35
C GLU A 388 6.63 4.96 -11.58
N THR A 389 7.22 3.85 -12.02
CA THR A 389 6.73 3.06 -13.17
C THR A 389 5.33 2.50 -12.90
N VAL A 390 5.10 1.97 -11.70
CA VAL A 390 3.78 1.50 -11.26
C VAL A 390 2.80 2.67 -11.18
N GLY A 391 3.21 3.80 -10.61
CA GLY A 391 2.40 5.02 -10.59
C GLY A 391 1.92 5.45 -11.98
N TRP A 392 2.81 5.48 -12.98
CA TRP A 392 2.46 5.80 -14.37
C TRP A 392 1.56 4.74 -15.03
N THR A 393 1.74 3.47 -14.68
CA THR A 393 0.89 2.37 -15.18
C THR A 393 -0.55 2.55 -14.69
N ILE A 394 -0.74 2.88 -13.41
CA ILE A 394 -2.06 3.17 -12.84
C ILE A 394 -2.67 4.41 -13.50
N VAL A 395 -1.90 5.50 -13.67
CA VAL A 395 -2.37 6.70 -14.38
C VAL A 395 -2.85 6.39 -15.80
N ALA A 396 -2.11 5.56 -16.54
CA ALA A 396 -2.50 5.15 -17.89
C ALA A 396 -3.79 4.32 -17.90
N ALA A 397 -3.92 3.37 -16.95
CA ALA A 397 -5.13 2.59 -16.77
C ALA A 397 -6.33 3.47 -16.41
N THR A 398 -6.13 4.49 -15.56
CA THR A 398 -7.16 5.48 -15.19
C THR A 398 -7.62 6.30 -16.39
N ILE A 399 -6.70 6.90 -17.15
CA ILE A 399 -7.03 7.65 -18.38
C ILE A 399 -7.90 6.82 -19.32
N TYR A 400 -7.59 5.52 -19.45
CA TYR A 400 -8.25 4.65 -20.40
C TYR A 400 -9.72 4.38 -20.06
N HIS A 401 -10.04 4.08 -18.80
CA HIS A 401 -11.43 3.81 -18.41
C HIS A 401 -12.23 5.10 -18.20
N GLU A 402 -11.60 6.16 -17.71
CA GLU A 402 -12.24 7.46 -17.56
C GLU A 402 -12.65 8.05 -18.90
N LEU A 403 -11.83 7.91 -19.96
CA LEU A 403 -12.21 8.41 -21.28
C LEU A 403 -13.53 7.80 -21.78
N ALA A 404 -13.74 6.50 -21.55
CA ALA A 404 -14.98 5.84 -21.97
C ALA A 404 -16.18 6.20 -21.10
N GLN A 405 -15.96 6.33 -19.79
CA GLN A 405 -16.98 6.72 -18.83
C GLN A 405 -17.46 8.15 -19.11
N GLU A 406 -16.52 9.07 -19.30
CA GLU A 406 -16.77 10.47 -19.62
C GLU A 406 -17.49 10.66 -20.96
N VAL A 407 -17.17 9.83 -21.96
CA VAL A 407 -17.93 9.76 -23.22
C VAL A 407 -19.38 9.33 -22.97
N SER A 408 -19.60 8.31 -22.14
CA SER A 408 -20.94 7.81 -21.84
C SER A 408 -21.76 8.84 -21.05
N ASP A 409 -21.16 9.54 -20.11
CA ASP A 409 -21.83 10.56 -19.31
C ASP A 409 -22.14 11.79 -20.15
N TYR A 410 -21.21 12.23 -21.01
CA TYR A 410 -21.49 13.26 -22.01
C TYR A 410 -22.71 12.93 -22.89
N LEU A 411 -22.85 11.67 -23.33
CA LEU A 411 -24.01 11.22 -24.11
C LEU A 411 -25.33 11.36 -23.34
N VAL A 412 -25.35 11.01 -22.05
CA VAL A 412 -26.57 11.12 -21.23
C VAL A 412 -26.88 12.57 -20.85
N LEU A 413 -25.86 13.35 -20.51
CA LEU A 413 -26.00 14.76 -20.14
C LEU A 413 -26.53 15.59 -21.30
N THR A 414 -26.12 15.29 -22.53
CA THR A 414 -26.57 16.01 -23.74
C THR A 414 -27.85 15.45 -24.37
N ASP A 415 -28.30 14.25 -23.97
CA ASP A 415 -29.51 13.63 -24.49
C ASP A 415 -30.77 14.48 -24.17
N PRO A 416 -31.58 14.87 -25.18
CA PRO A 416 -32.74 15.75 -24.98
C PRO A 416 -33.84 15.19 -24.07
N MET A 417 -33.95 13.86 -23.99
CA MET A 417 -34.92 13.14 -23.17
C MET A 417 -34.44 12.95 -21.74
N GLN A 418 -33.12 13.03 -21.51
CA GLN A 418 -32.48 12.86 -20.21
C GLN A 418 -31.94 14.20 -19.69
N GLY A 419 -30.64 14.45 -19.77
CA GLY A 419 -30.00 15.63 -19.20
C GLY A 419 -30.34 16.94 -19.93
N ASN A 420 -30.50 16.89 -21.25
CA ASN A 420 -30.81 18.03 -22.12
C ASN A 420 -29.90 19.25 -21.89
N LEU A 421 -28.64 19.01 -21.53
CA LEU A 421 -27.64 20.05 -21.36
C LEU A 421 -27.04 20.44 -22.70
N LYS A 422 -26.61 21.69 -22.80
CA LYS A 422 -25.79 22.13 -23.94
C LYS A 422 -24.44 21.42 -23.86
N PRO A 423 -23.82 21.06 -25.01
CA PRO A 423 -22.54 20.36 -25.05
C PRO A 423 -21.45 20.95 -24.15
N PHE A 424 -21.24 22.27 -24.21
CA PHE A 424 -20.24 22.95 -23.37
C PHE A 424 -20.55 22.88 -21.86
N THR A 425 -21.83 22.86 -21.49
CA THR A 425 -22.23 22.72 -20.09
C THR A 425 -22.00 21.29 -19.60
N ALA A 426 -22.32 20.28 -20.41
CA ALA A 426 -22.04 18.89 -20.08
C ALA A 426 -20.54 18.65 -19.88
N LEU A 427 -19.71 19.09 -20.84
CA LEU A 427 -18.24 18.99 -20.76
C LEU A 427 -17.68 19.69 -19.51
N GLY A 428 -18.18 20.88 -19.20
CA GLY A 428 -17.72 21.63 -18.02
C GLY A 428 -18.09 20.96 -16.70
N LEU A 429 -19.28 20.36 -16.61
CA LEU A 429 -19.72 19.66 -15.40
C LEU A 429 -18.95 18.35 -15.18
N ASN A 430 -18.72 17.58 -16.26
CA ASN A 430 -17.85 16.40 -16.24
C ASN A 430 -16.45 16.77 -15.73
N PHE A 431 -15.81 17.76 -16.36
CA PHE A 431 -14.48 18.20 -15.93
C PHE A 431 -14.43 18.65 -14.46
N ILE A 432 -15.43 19.38 -13.98
CA ILE A 432 -15.51 19.83 -12.58
C ILE A 432 -15.66 18.65 -11.63
N SER A 433 -16.50 17.68 -12.00
CA SER A 433 -16.71 16.45 -11.23
C SER A 433 -15.44 15.60 -11.18
N GLY A 434 -14.76 15.43 -12.33
CA GLY A 434 -13.48 14.74 -12.46
C GLY A 434 -12.32 15.39 -11.71
N LEU A 435 -12.39 16.65 -11.28
CA LEU A 435 -11.34 17.27 -10.43
C LEU A 435 -11.19 16.58 -9.06
N SER A 436 -12.18 15.77 -8.66
CA SER A 436 -12.10 14.93 -7.47
C SER A 436 -10.91 13.95 -7.49
N VAL A 437 -10.41 13.55 -8.67
CA VAL A 437 -9.17 12.74 -8.81
C VAL A 437 -7.93 13.44 -8.25
N VAL A 438 -7.89 14.76 -8.34
CA VAL A 438 -6.80 15.55 -7.74
C VAL A 438 -6.98 15.60 -6.23
N LEU A 439 -8.21 15.76 -5.75
CA LEU A 439 -8.52 15.78 -4.32
C LEU A 439 -8.14 14.45 -3.65
N GLY A 440 -8.46 13.31 -4.29
CA GLY A 440 -8.11 11.99 -3.78
C GLY A 440 -6.60 11.80 -3.63
N ALA A 441 -5.83 12.20 -4.65
CA ALA A 441 -4.37 12.13 -4.61
C ALA A 441 -3.78 13.00 -3.50
N ILE A 442 -4.29 14.23 -3.33
CA ILE A 442 -3.87 15.13 -2.25
C ILE A 442 -4.12 14.50 -0.88
N ILE A 443 -5.29 13.89 -0.68
CA ILE A 443 -5.66 13.28 0.61
C ILE A 443 -4.68 12.18 0.99
N VAL A 444 -4.36 11.26 0.06
CA VAL A 444 -3.49 10.11 0.36
C VAL A 444 -2.03 10.52 0.51
N VAL A 445 -1.51 11.35 -0.40
CA VAL A 445 -0.12 11.85 -0.29
C VAL A 445 0.06 12.65 1.00
N GLY A 446 -0.96 13.43 1.40
CA GLY A 446 -0.95 14.15 2.66
C GLY A 446 -0.96 13.22 3.88
N ALA A 447 -1.81 12.20 3.86
CA ALA A 447 -2.01 11.28 4.97
C ALA A 447 -0.87 10.27 5.16
N ASP A 448 -0.24 9.83 4.06
CA ASP A 448 0.85 8.85 4.03
C ASP A 448 0.62 7.66 4.96
N PRO A 449 -0.40 6.84 4.68
CA PRO A 449 -1.00 5.98 5.70
C PRO A 449 -0.24 4.65 5.92
N GLY A 450 0.88 4.43 5.21
CA GLY A 450 1.67 3.19 5.22
C GLY A 450 1.03 2.03 4.45
N ASP A 451 1.83 1.00 4.16
CA ASP A 451 1.46 -0.11 3.26
C ASP A 451 0.19 -0.84 3.66
N ASN A 452 0.03 -1.14 4.94
CA ASN A 452 -1.14 -1.84 5.44
C ASN A 452 -2.44 -1.07 5.16
N ALA A 453 -2.42 0.25 5.40
CA ALA A 453 -3.55 1.09 5.12
C ALA A 453 -3.75 1.30 3.60
N ASN A 454 -2.66 1.42 2.83
CA ASN A 454 -2.71 1.45 1.37
C ASN A 454 -3.38 0.20 0.79
N GLY A 455 -3.04 -0.98 1.31
CA GLY A 455 -3.67 -2.25 0.94
C GLY A 455 -5.17 -2.27 1.25
N ARG A 456 -5.58 -1.77 2.42
CA ARG A 456 -7.00 -1.67 2.80
C ARG A 456 -7.75 -0.67 1.91
N LEU A 457 -7.12 0.44 1.54
CA LEU A 457 -7.67 1.42 0.60
C LEU A 457 -7.84 0.81 -0.80
N LEU A 458 -6.87 0.05 -1.29
CA LEU A 458 -6.93 -0.68 -2.56
C LEU A 458 -8.07 -1.70 -2.58
N ALA A 459 -8.21 -2.51 -1.52
CA ALA A 459 -9.36 -3.41 -1.38
C ALA A 459 -10.70 -2.65 -1.39
N PHE A 460 -10.77 -1.51 -0.68
CA PHE A 460 -11.95 -0.66 -0.66
C PHE A 460 -12.33 -0.15 -2.05
N GLY A 461 -11.43 0.51 -2.77
CA GLY A 461 -11.81 1.04 -4.10
C GLY A 461 -11.92 -0.02 -5.18
N GLY A 462 -11.28 -1.19 -5.05
CA GLY A 462 -11.62 -2.35 -5.87
C GLY A 462 -13.09 -2.76 -5.69
N GLY A 463 -13.61 -2.71 -4.46
CA GLY A 463 -15.04 -2.85 -4.17
C GLY A 463 -15.92 -1.78 -4.82
N VAL A 464 -15.48 -0.51 -4.80
CA VAL A 464 -16.15 0.61 -5.48
C VAL A 464 -16.22 0.37 -6.99
N TYR A 465 -15.12 -0.03 -7.63
CA TYR A 465 -15.09 -0.31 -9.06
C TYR A 465 -15.99 -1.49 -9.45
N VAL A 466 -16.02 -2.55 -8.63
CA VAL A 466 -16.94 -3.66 -8.84
C VAL A 466 -18.40 -3.18 -8.78
N GLN A 467 -18.73 -2.30 -7.83
CA GLN A 467 -20.07 -1.71 -7.73
C GLN A 467 -20.43 -0.86 -8.94
N ILE A 468 -19.55 0.04 -9.39
CA ILE A 468 -19.79 0.92 -10.56
C ILE A 468 -19.96 0.06 -11.82
N ALA A 469 -19.05 -0.90 -12.04
CA ALA A 469 -19.14 -1.77 -13.21
C ALA A 469 -20.42 -2.61 -13.20
N ALA A 470 -20.77 -3.22 -12.07
CA ALA A 470 -21.91 -4.13 -11.96
C ALA A 470 -23.27 -3.42 -11.94
N THR A 471 -23.41 -2.37 -11.15
CA THR A 471 -24.72 -1.73 -10.92
C THR A 471 -24.98 -0.54 -11.83
N GLU A 472 -23.95 0.19 -12.24
CA GLU A 472 -24.12 1.37 -13.09
C GLU A 472 -23.90 1.04 -14.55
N CYS A 473 -22.70 0.61 -14.93
CA CYS A 473 -22.36 0.34 -16.32
C CYS A 473 -23.18 -0.83 -16.87
N PHE A 474 -23.12 -2.01 -16.23
CA PHE A 474 -23.93 -3.15 -16.65
C PHE A 474 -25.43 -2.94 -16.43
N GLY A 475 -25.83 -2.17 -15.41
CA GLY A 475 -27.22 -1.76 -15.22
C GLY A 475 -27.74 -1.00 -16.44
N ARG A 476 -26.97 -0.02 -16.95
CA ARG A 476 -27.28 0.75 -18.17
C ARG A 476 -27.31 -0.16 -19.40
N VAL A 477 -26.35 -1.08 -19.55
CA VAL A 477 -26.30 -2.04 -20.66
C VAL A 477 -27.55 -2.94 -20.68
N ASN A 478 -27.89 -3.57 -19.55
CA ASN A 478 -28.99 -4.52 -19.47
C ASN A 478 -30.36 -3.88 -19.75
N ASN A 479 -30.54 -2.61 -19.37
CA ASN A 479 -31.77 -1.87 -19.64
C ASN A 479 -31.88 -1.38 -21.09
N THR A 480 -30.77 -1.34 -21.81
CA THR A 480 -30.67 -0.78 -23.16
C THR A 480 -30.69 -1.86 -24.25
N VAL A 481 -30.03 -3.00 -23.99
CA VAL A 481 -29.77 -4.05 -24.97
C VAL A 481 -30.99 -4.96 -25.16
N LYS A 482 -31.68 -4.78 -26.30
CA LYS A 482 -32.90 -5.54 -26.65
C LYS A 482 -32.70 -6.60 -27.74
N THR A 483 -31.64 -6.54 -28.53
CA THR A 483 -31.40 -7.45 -29.68
C THR A 483 -30.17 -8.31 -29.45
N MET A 484 -30.12 -9.48 -30.13
CA MET A 484 -28.97 -10.38 -30.03
C MET A 484 -27.67 -9.77 -30.57
N GLU A 485 -27.76 -9.00 -31.66
CA GLU A 485 -26.62 -8.30 -32.24
C GLU A 485 -25.99 -7.32 -31.23
N MET A 486 -26.81 -6.53 -30.54
CA MET A 486 -26.32 -5.64 -29.49
C MET A 486 -25.71 -6.41 -28.32
N ARG A 487 -26.27 -7.56 -27.92
CA ARG A 487 -25.69 -8.40 -26.86
C ARG A 487 -24.28 -8.85 -27.22
N VAL A 488 -24.10 -9.37 -28.44
CA VAL A 488 -22.79 -9.78 -28.93
C VAL A 488 -21.84 -8.59 -28.97
N GLY A 489 -22.31 -7.45 -29.51
CA GLY A 489 -21.52 -6.21 -29.54
C GLY A 489 -21.06 -5.76 -28.15
N THR A 490 -21.93 -5.77 -27.14
CA THR A 490 -21.56 -5.39 -25.77
C THR A 490 -20.62 -6.39 -25.10
N ILE A 491 -20.75 -7.69 -25.38
CA ILE A 491 -19.80 -8.70 -24.87
C ILE A 491 -18.42 -8.46 -25.48
N LEU A 492 -18.34 -8.16 -26.78
CA LEU A 492 -17.07 -7.86 -27.44
C LEU A 492 -16.46 -6.55 -26.92
N ALA A 493 -17.27 -5.52 -26.69
CA ALA A 493 -16.81 -4.26 -26.12
C ALA A 493 -16.29 -4.43 -24.68
N PHE A 494 -16.99 -5.22 -23.86
CA PHE A 494 -16.53 -5.61 -22.53
C PHE A 494 -15.20 -6.35 -22.58
N ALA A 495 -15.09 -7.38 -23.42
CA ALA A 495 -13.86 -8.14 -23.57
C ALA A 495 -12.70 -7.26 -24.05
N PHE A 496 -12.98 -6.32 -24.96
CA PHE A 496 -11.99 -5.36 -25.42
C PHE A 496 -11.52 -4.44 -24.29
N GLY A 497 -12.43 -3.86 -23.50
CA GLY A 497 -12.08 -3.03 -22.35
C GLY A 497 -11.27 -3.80 -21.30
N ALA A 498 -11.70 -5.02 -20.96
CA ALA A 498 -10.99 -5.87 -19.99
C ALA A 498 -9.60 -6.28 -20.49
N THR A 499 -9.47 -6.65 -21.77
CA THR A 499 -8.19 -7.05 -22.35
C THR A 499 -7.26 -5.85 -22.49
N ALA A 500 -7.76 -4.68 -22.86
CA ALA A 500 -6.92 -3.49 -23.02
C ALA A 500 -6.27 -3.07 -21.70
N ILE A 501 -6.99 -3.14 -20.57
CA ILE A 501 -6.39 -2.95 -19.24
C ILE A 501 -5.51 -4.14 -18.87
N GLY A 502 -5.96 -5.38 -19.06
CA GLY A 502 -5.16 -6.57 -18.72
C GLY A 502 -3.83 -6.65 -19.47
N LEU A 503 -3.75 -6.15 -20.72
CA LEU A 503 -2.51 -6.10 -21.50
C LEU A 503 -1.51 -5.08 -20.97
N VAL A 504 -1.98 -4.00 -20.32
CA VAL A 504 -1.11 -3.02 -19.65
C VAL A 504 -0.37 -3.67 -18.46
N LEU A 505 -0.83 -4.82 -17.99
CA LEU A 505 -0.35 -5.50 -16.78
C LEU A 505 0.54 -6.72 -17.04
N LEU A 506 0.83 -7.04 -18.30
CA LEU A 506 1.66 -8.22 -18.62
C LEU A 506 3.12 -8.10 -18.15
N ASP A 507 3.62 -6.87 -17.98
CA ASP A 507 4.98 -6.58 -17.52
C ASP A 507 4.98 -5.75 -16.21
N HIS A 508 3.93 -5.88 -15.40
CA HIS A 508 3.77 -5.12 -14.16
C HIS A 508 4.64 -5.69 -13.01
N GLU A 509 5.49 -4.86 -12.42
CA GLU A 509 6.16 -5.12 -11.14
C GLU A 509 5.20 -4.83 -9.97
N HIS A 510 5.03 -5.79 -9.06
CA HIS A 510 4.13 -5.66 -7.90
C HIS A 510 4.66 -4.67 -6.88
N CYS A 511 3.74 -4.02 -6.14
CA CYS A 511 4.13 -3.18 -5.00
C CYS A 511 4.60 -4.10 -3.88
N VAL A 512 5.92 -4.16 -3.69
CA VAL A 512 6.54 -4.87 -2.57
C VAL A 512 6.71 -3.86 -1.44
N PRO A 513 6.34 -4.20 -0.19
CA PRO A 513 6.70 -3.38 0.96
C PRO A 513 8.20 -3.11 0.96
N ASP A 514 8.61 -1.88 1.30
CA ASP A 514 10.03 -1.53 1.43
C ASP A 514 10.69 -2.56 2.38
N GLY A 515 11.73 -3.23 1.89
CA GLY A 515 12.37 -4.42 2.52
C GLY A 515 12.34 -5.70 1.69
N GLY A 516 11.58 -5.75 0.59
CA GLY A 516 11.52 -6.94 -0.30
C GLY A 516 12.54 -7.00 -1.43
N GLY A 517 13.71 -6.37 -1.27
CA GLY A 517 14.78 -6.40 -2.25
C GLY A 517 15.53 -7.75 -2.25
N HIS A 518 15.38 -8.50 -3.34
CA HIS A 518 16.14 -9.69 -3.74
C HIS A 518 15.72 -11.05 -3.13
N ALA A 519 14.84 -11.73 -3.84
CA ALA A 519 14.84 -13.20 -3.91
C ALA A 519 14.78 -13.63 -5.39
N HIS A 520 15.94 -13.96 -5.94
CA HIS A 520 16.09 -14.84 -7.11
C HIS A 520 17.01 -15.99 -6.76
#